data_AF-A0A7Y5CZI3-F1
#
_entry.id   AF-A0A7Y5CZI3-F1
#
_cell.length_a   1.000
_cell.length_b   1.000
_cell.length_c   1.000
_cell.angle_alpha   90.00
_cell.angle_beta   90.00
_cell.angle_gamma   90.00
#
_symmetry.space_group_name_H-M   'P 1'
#
loop_
_entity.id
_entity.type
_entity.pdbx_description
1 polymer ?
#
loop_
_entity_poly.entity_id
_entity_poly.type
_entity_poly.pdbx_seq_one_letter_code
_entity_poly.pdbx_strand_id
1 'polypeptide(L)'
;MKKLLIVLFLIVSVKSFSQNAADDVAYYCALCNNDCDKIAFEKPGVCNHCNMTLVKMSKAERMKELSWKPITVAFYLQDGVEVLDFAGPMEVFAYAGFKVFTVSKTTSPILSQGILKIIPDYSIANAPESDMIAFFGGNGERSFDSDVIGWLKSRESKTKYFFSVCTGAFALGKAGLLDNKTATTFHLSIDNLKKSFSKTTVVSDARFVDNGTVITTAGISAGIDGALHLVAKLKGEKAAIDAAYYMEYDKWTPKQGLILEAKP
;
A
#
# COMPACT_ATOMS: atom_id res chain seq x y z
N MET A 1 39.81 -80.14 6.95
CA MET A 1 38.36 -80.29 7.14
C MET A 1 37.77 -78.93 7.46
N LYS A 2 36.82 -78.49 6.64
CA LYS A 2 36.15 -77.18 6.67
C LYS A 2 35.43 -76.95 8.01
N LYS A 3 35.61 -75.79 8.64
CA LYS A 3 34.61 -75.23 9.57
C LYS A 3 34.20 -73.85 9.05
N LEU A 4 32.98 -73.84 8.53
CA LEU A 4 32.16 -72.73 8.07
C LEU A 4 31.33 -72.27 9.28
N LEU A 5 31.28 -70.98 9.61
CA LEU A 5 30.19 -70.39 10.42
C LEU A 5 30.24 -68.84 10.25
N ILE A 6 29.51 -68.32 9.25
CA ILE A 6 28.23 -67.59 9.36
C ILE A 6 28.36 -66.28 10.15
N VAL A 7 28.59 -65.19 9.40
CA VAL A 7 28.46 -63.80 9.88
C VAL A 7 26.98 -63.42 9.79
N LEU A 8 26.36 -63.14 10.93
CA LEU A 8 24.98 -62.68 11.04
C LEU A 8 24.91 -61.21 10.60
N PHE A 9 24.36 -60.93 9.41
CA PHE A 9 24.05 -59.57 8.97
C PHE A 9 22.80 -59.08 9.72
N LEU A 10 22.97 -58.18 10.69
CA LEU A 10 21.87 -57.42 11.26
C LEU A 10 21.35 -56.43 10.19
N ILE A 11 20.23 -56.76 9.57
CA ILE A 11 19.48 -55.83 8.73
C ILE A 11 18.77 -54.86 9.67
N VAL A 12 19.37 -53.69 9.89
CA VAL A 12 18.67 -52.56 10.50
C VAL A 12 17.72 -52.00 9.44
N SER A 13 16.44 -52.35 9.55
CA SER A 13 15.38 -51.75 8.74
C SER A 13 15.28 -50.27 9.10
N VAL A 14 15.93 -49.41 8.30
CA VAL A 14 15.69 -47.97 8.29
C VAL A 14 14.26 -47.79 7.77
N LYS A 15 13.29 -47.64 8.68
CA LYS A 15 11.97 -47.13 8.32
C LYS A 15 12.19 -45.70 7.83
N SER A 16 12.21 -45.53 6.52
CA SER A 16 12.06 -44.23 5.88
C SER A 16 10.75 -43.62 6.40
N PHE A 17 10.85 -42.65 7.31
CA PHE A 17 9.74 -41.77 7.63
C PHE A 17 9.48 -40.95 6.36
N SER A 18 8.63 -41.49 5.49
CA SER A 18 7.99 -40.70 4.45
C SER A 18 7.03 -39.76 5.18
N GLN A 19 7.52 -38.58 5.54
CA GLN A 19 6.65 -37.44 5.78
C GLN A 19 5.96 -37.16 4.44
N ASN A 20 4.81 -37.79 4.22
CA ASN A 20 3.80 -37.20 3.37
C ASN A 20 3.33 -35.95 4.10
N ALA A 21 4.08 -34.86 3.93
CA ALA A 21 3.59 -33.51 4.16
C ALA A 21 2.52 -33.23 3.09
N ALA A 22 1.37 -33.89 3.21
CA ALA A 22 0.15 -33.21 2.88
C ALA A 22 0.09 -32.09 3.92
N ASP A 23 0.62 -30.91 3.54
CA ASP A 23 0.47 -29.70 4.32
C ASP A 23 -0.98 -29.66 4.83
N ASP A 24 -1.18 -29.52 6.13
CA ASP A 24 -2.50 -29.60 6.76
C ASP A 24 -3.38 -28.46 6.18
N VAL A 25 -4.09 -28.76 5.10
CA VAL A 25 -4.84 -27.78 4.31
C VAL A 25 -6.15 -27.55 5.02
N ALA A 26 -6.35 -26.32 5.49
CA ALA A 26 -7.56 -25.88 6.16
C ALA A 26 -8.19 -24.72 5.39
N TYR A 27 -9.32 -24.24 5.90
CA TYR A 27 -9.98 -23.04 5.41
C TYR A 27 -9.73 -21.89 6.39
N TYR A 28 -9.39 -20.71 5.91
CA TYR A 28 -9.10 -19.53 6.74
C TYR A 28 -9.93 -18.32 6.25
N CYS A 29 -10.33 -17.37 7.13
CA CYS A 29 -10.83 -16.07 6.65
C CYS A 29 -9.70 -15.42 5.84
N ALA A 30 -10.02 -14.90 4.65
CA ALA A 30 -9.10 -14.00 3.95
C ALA A 30 -8.67 -12.90 4.94
N LEU A 31 -7.40 -12.45 4.87
CA LEU A 31 -6.82 -11.57 5.89
C LEU A 31 -7.74 -10.37 6.19
N CYS A 32 -8.45 -10.47 7.31
CA CYS A 32 -9.44 -9.51 7.80
C CYS A 32 -8.78 -8.50 8.77
N ASN A 33 -7.51 -8.74 9.14
CA ASN A 33 -6.76 -8.10 10.21
C ASN A 33 -7.49 -8.07 11.56
N ASN A 34 -8.30 -9.09 11.82
CA ASN A 34 -9.05 -9.32 13.05
C ASN A 34 -8.64 -10.68 13.64
N ASP A 35 -9.16 -11.02 14.83
CA ASP A 35 -8.86 -12.31 15.47
C ASP A 35 -9.28 -13.52 14.63
N CYS A 36 -10.22 -13.36 13.69
CA CYS A 36 -10.58 -14.36 12.68
C CYS A 36 -9.37 -14.90 11.92
N ASP A 37 -8.30 -14.12 11.82
CA ASP A 37 -7.17 -14.47 10.99
C ASP A 37 -6.37 -15.68 11.50
N LYS A 38 -6.50 -16.03 12.77
CA LYS A 38 -5.75 -17.13 13.39
C LYS A 38 -6.56 -18.42 13.45
N ILE A 39 -7.82 -18.38 13.02
CA ILE A 39 -8.77 -19.49 13.16
C ILE A 39 -8.72 -20.35 11.89
N ALA A 40 -8.42 -21.64 12.07
CA ALA A 40 -8.58 -22.65 11.03
C ALA A 40 -10.01 -23.22 11.08
N PHE A 41 -10.63 -23.31 9.92
CA PHE A 41 -11.95 -23.90 9.72
C PHE A 41 -11.82 -25.22 8.97
N GLU A 42 -12.61 -26.23 9.37
CA GLU A 42 -12.54 -27.57 8.78
C GLU A 42 -13.30 -27.68 7.44
N LYS A 43 -14.26 -26.78 7.18
CA LYS A 43 -15.17 -26.83 6.04
C LYS A 43 -15.16 -25.51 5.26
N PRO A 44 -15.42 -25.54 3.94
CA PRO A 44 -15.64 -24.33 3.17
C PRO A 44 -16.90 -23.60 3.67
N GLY A 45 -16.97 -22.30 3.42
CA GLY A 45 -18.10 -21.47 3.82
C GLY A 45 -17.69 -20.02 4.01
N VAL A 46 -18.41 -19.33 4.89
CA VAL A 46 -18.09 -17.97 5.34
C VAL A 46 -17.60 -18.01 6.79
N CYS A 47 -16.74 -17.08 7.14
CA CYS A 47 -16.26 -16.92 8.51
C CYS A 47 -17.35 -16.33 9.41
N ASN A 48 -17.56 -16.93 10.59
CA ASN A 48 -18.59 -16.52 11.56
C ASN A 48 -18.31 -15.17 12.25
N HIS A 49 -17.15 -14.54 11.99
CA HIS A 49 -16.77 -13.23 12.53
C HIS A 49 -16.84 -12.12 11.47
N CYS A 50 -16.18 -12.34 10.33
CA CYS A 50 -16.00 -11.34 9.26
C CYS A 50 -17.06 -11.47 8.15
N ASN A 51 -17.83 -12.57 8.12
CA ASN A 51 -18.73 -12.97 7.03
C ASN A 51 -18.06 -13.07 5.63
N MET A 52 -16.72 -13.02 5.58
CA MET A 52 -15.96 -13.21 4.34
C MET A 52 -15.88 -14.69 3.98
N THR A 53 -15.77 -14.98 2.68
CA THR A 53 -15.59 -16.33 2.16
C THR A 53 -14.25 -16.91 2.64
N LEU A 54 -14.27 -18.15 3.10
CA LEU A 54 -13.08 -18.85 3.56
C LEU A 54 -12.22 -19.31 2.38
N VAL A 55 -10.91 -19.16 2.51
CA VAL A 55 -9.92 -19.53 1.52
C VAL A 55 -9.21 -20.82 1.95
N LYS A 56 -9.13 -21.80 1.04
CA LYS A 56 -8.42 -23.05 1.27
C LYS A 56 -6.92 -22.83 1.08
N MET A 57 -6.12 -23.09 2.11
CA MET A 57 -4.65 -22.98 2.05
C MET A 57 -3.98 -23.83 3.13
N SER A 58 -2.68 -24.07 2.99
CA SER A 58 -1.87 -24.73 4.01
C SER A 58 -1.69 -23.86 5.26
N LYS A 59 -1.49 -24.50 6.41
CA LYS A 59 -1.05 -23.82 7.62
C LYS A 59 0.26 -23.04 7.43
N ALA A 60 1.18 -23.53 6.59
CA ALA A 60 2.44 -22.86 6.30
C ALA A 60 2.23 -21.55 5.51
N GLU A 61 1.39 -21.58 4.48
CA GLU A 61 0.97 -20.37 3.76
C GLU A 61 0.30 -19.37 4.70
N ARG A 62 -0.58 -19.84 5.59
CA ARG A 62 -1.24 -18.97 6.57
C ARG A 62 -0.27 -18.35 7.57
N MET A 63 0.66 -19.14 8.11
CA MET A 63 1.67 -18.61 9.04
C MET A 63 2.58 -17.60 8.36
N LYS A 64 2.90 -17.80 7.07
CA LYS A 64 3.63 -16.83 6.26
C LYS A 64 2.84 -15.52 6.11
N GLU A 65 1.54 -15.60 5.82
CA GLU A 65 0.63 -14.44 5.79
C GLU A 65 0.60 -13.68 7.13
N LEU A 66 0.44 -14.39 8.26
CA LEU A 66 0.40 -13.81 9.60
C LEU A 66 1.74 -13.20 10.06
N SER A 67 2.85 -13.71 9.53
CA SER A 67 4.20 -13.21 9.85
C SER A 67 4.55 -11.90 9.12
N TRP A 68 3.73 -11.50 8.14
CA TRP A 68 4.01 -10.32 7.33
C TRP A 68 3.75 -9.04 8.14
N LYS A 69 4.78 -8.19 8.26
CA LYS A 69 4.60 -6.85 8.82
C LYS A 69 3.87 -5.98 7.78
N PRO A 70 2.69 -5.41 8.10
CA PRO A 70 1.95 -4.62 7.14
C PRO A 70 2.75 -3.38 6.74
N ILE A 71 2.77 -3.08 5.44
CA ILE A 71 3.34 -1.83 4.92
C ILE A 71 2.52 -0.67 5.48
N THR A 72 3.22 0.32 6.04
CA THR A 72 2.59 1.46 6.71
C THR A 72 2.50 2.68 5.79
N VAL A 73 1.34 3.35 5.76
CA VAL A 73 1.13 4.56 4.94
C VAL A 73 0.60 5.70 5.80
N ALA A 74 1.36 6.79 5.87
CA ALA A 74 0.92 8.04 6.49
C ALA A 74 0.18 8.90 5.46
N PHE A 75 -1.10 9.14 5.68
CA PHE A 75 -1.94 10.01 4.87
C PHE A 75 -1.91 11.42 5.46
N TYR A 76 -1.17 12.36 4.85
CA TYR A 76 -1.17 13.75 5.30
C TYR A 76 -2.42 14.47 4.79
N LEU A 77 -3.30 14.89 5.71
CA LEU A 77 -4.56 15.56 5.43
C LEU A 77 -4.52 17.02 5.92
N GLN A 78 -4.61 17.96 5.00
CA GLN A 78 -4.76 19.38 5.32
C GLN A 78 -6.23 19.79 5.52
N ASP A 79 -6.44 20.95 6.16
CA ASP A 79 -7.71 21.64 6.02
C ASP A 79 -8.00 21.97 4.55
N GLY A 80 -9.25 21.79 4.12
CA GLY A 80 -9.64 21.91 2.72
C GLY A 80 -9.22 20.76 1.81
N VAL A 81 -8.72 19.64 2.34
CA VAL A 81 -8.38 18.44 1.53
C VAL A 81 -9.59 17.97 0.70
N GLU A 82 -9.39 17.51 -0.52
CA GLU A 82 -10.42 16.89 -1.38
C GLU A 82 -10.77 15.48 -0.86
N VAL A 83 -12.04 15.17 -0.62
CA VAL A 83 -12.46 13.92 0.03
C VAL A 83 -11.98 12.72 -0.78
N LEU A 84 -12.26 12.72 -2.08
CA LEU A 84 -12.00 11.56 -2.92
C LEU A 84 -10.50 11.39 -3.23
N ASP A 85 -9.71 12.46 -3.16
CA ASP A 85 -8.26 12.37 -3.33
C ASP A 85 -7.63 11.44 -2.30
N PHE A 86 -8.10 11.45 -1.03
CA PHE A 86 -7.57 10.57 0.01
C PHE A 86 -8.44 9.34 0.24
N ALA A 87 -9.77 9.44 0.21
CA ALA A 87 -10.66 8.33 0.54
C ALA A 87 -10.52 7.18 -0.46
N GLY A 88 -10.39 7.47 -1.76
CA GLY A 88 -10.19 6.45 -2.80
C GLY A 88 -8.92 5.62 -2.58
N PRO A 89 -7.72 6.24 -2.54
CA PRO A 89 -6.48 5.54 -2.21
C PRO A 89 -6.50 4.85 -0.84
N MET A 90 -7.10 5.47 0.17
CA MET A 90 -7.20 4.91 1.52
C MET A 90 -7.95 3.57 1.49
N GLU A 91 -9.06 3.50 0.78
CA GLU A 91 -9.85 2.27 0.60
C GLU A 91 -9.02 1.18 -0.12
N VAL A 92 -8.32 1.54 -1.20
CA VAL A 92 -7.42 0.62 -1.93
C VAL A 92 -6.36 0.03 -1.00
N PHE A 93 -5.65 0.87 -0.25
CA PHE A 93 -4.59 0.40 0.64
C PHE A 93 -5.14 -0.44 1.79
N ALA A 94 -6.31 -0.07 2.35
CA ALA A 94 -6.97 -0.83 3.40
C ALA A 94 -7.36 -2.24 2.92
N TYR A 95 -8.06 -2.38 1.78
CA TYR A 95 -8.39 -3.69 1.22
C TYR A 95 -7.17 -4.50 0.80
N ALA A 96 -6.09 -3.82 0.40
CA ALA A 96 -4.81 -4.47 0.13
C ALA A 96 -4.03 -4.85 1.39
N GLY A 97 -4.56 -4.61 2.60
CA GLY A 97 -3.93 -5.01 3.88
C GLY A 97 -2.75 -4.15 4.30
N PHE A 98 -2.68 -2.89 3.84
CA PHE A 98 -1.73 -1.91 4.36
C PHE A 98 -2.25 -1.33 5.68
N LYS A 99 -1.34 -0.89 6.55
CA LYS A 99 -1.71 -0.13 7.74
C LYS A 99 -1.71 1.35 7.42
N VAL A 100 -2.89 1.93 7.25
CA VAL A 100 -3.08 3.36 6.98
C VAL A 100 -3.33 4.12 8.28
N PHE A 101 -2.76 5.31 8.42
CA PHE A 101 -3.10 6.26 9.48
C PHE A 101 -3.03 7.69 8.95
N THR A 102 -3.80 8.59 9.58
CA THR A 102 -3.92 9.98 9.16
C THR A 102 -2.99 10.90 9.97
N VAL A 103 -2.40 11.87 9.29
CA VAL A 103 -1.52 12.88 9.87
C VAL A 103 -2.00 14.25 9.42
N SER A 104 -1.98 15.24 10.30
CA SER A 104 -2.16 16.64 9.90
C SER A 104 -1.17 17.53 10.65
N LYS A 105 -1.24 18.85 10.44
CA LYS A 105 -0.41 19.81 11.18
C LYS A 105 -0.65 19.70 12.69
N THR A 106 -1.91 19.56 13.10
CA THR A 106 -2.34 19.30 14.48
C THR A 106 -3.39 18.18 14.50
N THR A 107 -3.83 17.73 15.67
CA THR A 107 -4.97 16.80 15.81
C THR A 107 -6.31 17.52 15.91
N SER A 108 -6.35 18.84 15.67
CA SER A 108 -7.60 19.59 15.61
C SER A 108 -8.44 19.11 14.41
N PRO A 109 -9.78 19.08 14.53
CA PRO A 109 -10.63 18.69 13.41
C PRO A 109 -10.39 19.59 12.19
N ILE A 110 -10.25 18.97 11.03
CA ILE A 110 -10.15 19.65 9.73
C ILE A 110 -11.47 19.56 8.98
N LEU A 111 -11.74 20.51 8.10
CA LEU A 111 -12.92 20.54 7.25
C LEU A 111 -12.51 20.31 5.79
N SER A 112 -12.80 19.11 5.28
CA SER A 112 -12.59 18.76 3.88
C SER A 112 -13.60 19.49 3.01
N GLN A 113 -13.11 20.46 2.23
CA GLN A 113 -13.86 21.30 1.28
C GLN A 113 -15.22 21.85 1.77
N GLY A 114 -15.39 22.06 3.09
CA GLY A 114 -16.65 22.54 3.66
C GLY A 114 -17.72 21.47 3.91
N ILE A 115 -17.48 20.21 3.57
CA ILE A 115 -18.52 19.16 3.54
C ILE A 115 -18.32 18.02 4.54
N LEU A 116 -17.08 17.73 4.95
CA LEU A 116 -16.77 16.60 5.82
C LEU A 116 -15.76 17.00 6.90
N LYS A 117 -16.13 16.78 8.17
CA LYS A 117 -15.22 16.98 9.31
C LYS A 117 -14.41 15.71 9.58
N ILE A 118 -13.10 15.85 9.69
CA ILE A 118 -12.17 14.75 9.92
C ILE A 118 -11.32 15.07 11.15
N ILE A 119 -11.09 14.08 12.02
CA ILE A 119 -10.16 14.20 13.15
C ILE A 119 -8.93 13.36 12.82
N PRO A 120 -7.75 13.98 12.59
CA PRO A 120 -6.52 13.23 12.29
C PRO A 120 -6.06 12.39 13.48
N ASP A 121 -5.51 11.20 13.22
CA ASP A 121 -4.97 10.30 14.25
C ASP A 121 -3.73 10.92 14.93
N TYR A 122 -2.88 11.58 14.12
CA TYR A 122 -1.62 12.17 14.56
C TYR A 122 -1.42 13.59 14.02
N SER A 123 -0.59 14.33 14.74
CA SER A 123 0.03 15.57 14.25
C SER A 123 1.41 15.29 13.65
N ILE A 124 1.97 16.22 12.88
CA ILE A 124 3.35 16.13 12.40
C ILE A 124 4.39 15.99 13.54
N ALA A 125 4.05 16.46 14.75
CA ALA A 125 4.92 16.38 15.93
C ALA A 125 5.01 14.98 16.55
N ASN A 126 3.97 14.14 16.40
CA ASN A 126 3.89 12.83 17.04
C ASN A 126 3.56 11.68 16.08
N ALA A 127 3.51 11.93 14.77
CA ALA A 127 3.28 10.90 13.77
C ALA A 127 4.37 9.81 13.84
N PRO A 128 4.01 8.51 13.81
CA PRO A 128 4.98 7.43 13.72
C PRO A 128 5.70 7.43 12.37
N GLU A 129 6.82 6.70 12.28
CA GLU A 129 7.47 6.43 11.00
C GLU A 129 6.56 5.57 10.10
N SER A 130 6.72 5.71 8.79
CA SER A 130 5.94 4.95 7.80
C SER A 130 6.81 4.56 6.61
N ASP A 131 6.45 3.44 5.96
CA ASP A 131 7.09 3.01 4.72
C ASP A 131 6.73 3.94 3.55
N MET A 132 5.55 4.59 3.61
CA MET A 132 5.05 5.49 2.59
C MET A 132 4.38 6.73 3.18
N ILE A 133 4.57 7.89 2.56
CA ILE A 133 3.83 9.13 2.89
C ILE A 133 3.03 9.59 1.67
N ALA A 134 1.77 9.91 1.89
CA ALA A 134 0.82 10.35 0.86
C ALA A 134 0.33 11.79 1.09
N PHE A 135 0.28 12.60 0.02
CA PHE A 135 -0.25 13.97 0.02
C PHE A 135 -1.37 14.14 -1.01
N PHE A 136 -2.36 14.95 -0.68
CA PHE A 136 -3.59 15.07 -1.46
C PHE A 136 -3.84 16.52 -1.88
N GLY A 137 -4.67 16.73 -2.90
CA GLY A 137 -5.10 18.05 -3.29
C GLY A 137 -6.24 18.57 -2.43
N GLY A 138 -6.93 19.58 -2.94
CA GLY A 138 -8.01 20.28 -2.23
C GLY A 138 -7.97 21.78 -2.46
N ASN A 139 -8.87 22.49 -1.79
CA ASN A 139 -9.00 23.94 -1.85
C ASN A 139 -8.33 24.67 -0.68
N GLY A 140 -7.58 23.95 0.16
CA GLY A 140 -6.84 24.52 1.27
C GLY A 140 -5.79 25.52 0.78
N GLU A 141 -6.00 26.80 1.07
CA GLU A 141 -4.97 27.80 0.85
C GLU A 141 -3.79 27.54 1.79
N ARG A 142 -2.55 27.57 1.26
CA ARG A 142 -1.31 27.44 2.06
C ARG A 142 -1.12 26.11 2.82
N SER A 143 -1.82 25.05 2.42
CA SER A 143 -1.81 23.73 3.10
C SER A 143 -0.46 23.05 3.29
N PHE A 144 0.57 23.45 2.53
CA PHE A 144 1.93 22.92 2.60
C PHE A 144 2.91 24.06 2.94
N ASP A 145 2.81 24.54 4.17
CA ASP A 145 3.72 25.56 4.74
C ASP A 145 5.09 24.98 5.13
N SER A 146 5.96 25.82 5.67
CA SER A 146 7.33 25.44 6.04
C SER A 146 7.39 24.32 7.08
N ASP A 147 6.43 24.24 8.00
CA ASP A 147 6.44 23.23 9.06
C ASP A 147 6.12 21.86 8.48
N VAL A 148 5.12 21.80 7.60
CA VAL A 148 4.70 20.58 6.90
C VAL A 148 5.80 20.09 5.97
N ILE A 149 6.41 20.99 5.20
CA ILE A 149 7.52 20.64 4.31
C ILE A 149 8.77 20.24 5.10
N GLY A 150 9.04 20.89 6.23
CA GLY A 150 10.12 20.52 7.14
C GLY A 150 9.94 19.11 7.71
N TRP A 151 8.72 18.79 8.15
CA TRP A 151 8.35 17.45 8.57
C TRP A 151 8.55 16.42 7.45
N LEU A 152 8.04 16.68 6.24
CA LEU A 152 8.21 15.77 5.10
C LEU A 152 9.69 15.48 4.81
N LYS A 153 10.53 16.51 4.74
CA LYS A 153 11.98 16.36 4.54
C LYS A 153 12.64 15.54 5.65
N SER A 154 12.25 15.76 6.92
CA SER A 154 12.79 15.00 8.05
C SER A 154 12.50 13.49 8.00
N ARG A 155 11.50 13.08 7.22
CA ARG A 155 11.09 11.68 7.06
C ARG A 155 11.70 11.00 5.85
N GLU A 156 12.38 11.74 4.98
CA GLU A 156 12.83 11.24 3.68
C GLU A 156 13.71 10.00 3.79
N SER A 157 14.72 10.02 4.65
CA SER A 157 15.65 8.90 4.83
C SER A 157 15.03 7.63 5.42
N LYS A 158 13.80 7.72 5.92
CA LYS A 158 13.06 6.63 6.58
C LYS A 158 11.83 6.18 5.81
N THR A 159 11.50 6.88 4.72
CA THR A 159 10.33 6.62 3.89
C THR A 159 10.79 6.03 2.56
N LYS A 160 10.19 4.92 2.14
CA LYS A 160 10.59 4.22 0.91
C LYS A 160 9.84 4.75 -0.32
N TYR A 161 8.59 5.14 -0.14
CA TYR A 161 7.72 5.58 -1.22
C TYR A 161 6.99 6.89 -0.88
N PHE A 162 6.82 7.74 -1.87
CA PHE A 162 5.96 8.92 -1.76
C PHE A 162 4.83 8.81 -2.75
N PHE A 163 3.63 9.17 -2.31
CA PHE A 163 2.43 9.14 -3.13
C PHE A 163 1.79 10.53 -3.15
N SER A 164 1.24 10.96 -4.29
CA SER A 164 0.38 12.12 -4.31
C SER A 164 -0.81 12.02 -5.25
N VAL A 165 -1.89 12.68 -4.88
CA VAL A 165 -3.06 12.89 -5.73
C VAL A 165 -3.27 14.37 -5.97
N CYS A 166 -3.69 14.72 -7.20
CA CYS A 166 -4.08 16.07 -7.56
C CYS A 166 -2.94 17.07 -7.25
N THR A 167 -3.26 18.18 -6.59
CA THR A 167 -2.29 19.21 -6.18
C THR A 167 -1.42 18.80 -4.99
N GLY A 168 -1.57 17.60 -4.43
CA GLY A 168 -0.64 17.04 -3.44
C GLY A 168 0.80 16.94 -3.96
N ALA A 169 0.99 16.86 -5.28
CA ALA A 169 2.32 16.89 -5.91
C ALA A 169 3.13 18.15 -5.56
N PHE A 170 2.48 19.27 -5.22
CA PHE A 170 3.17 20.49 -4.81
C PHE A 170 3.89 20.34 -3.46
N ALA A 171 3.40 19.50 -2.55
CA ALA A 171 4.11 19.18 -1.31
C ALA A 171 5.43 18.47 -1.63
N LEU A 172 5.39 17.48 -2.52
CA LEU A 172 6.56 16.72 -2.95
C LEU A 172 7.56 17.61 -3.71
N GLY A 173 7.07 18.51 -4.58
CA GLY A 173 7.89 19.50 -5.26
C GLY A 173 8.58 20.47 -4.29
N LYS A 174 7.86 21.03 -3.31
CA LYS A 174 8.42 21.91 -2.28
C LYS A 174 9.46 21.21 -1.40
N ALA A 175 9.32 19.90 -1.21
CA ALA A 175 10.29 19.08 -0.50
C ALA A 175 11.55 18.77 -1.33
N GLY A 176 11.56 19.06 -2.64
CA GLY A 176 12.64 18.69 -3.57
C GLY A 176 12.60 17.25 -4.02
N LEU A 177 11.55 16.48 -3.65
CA LEU A 177 11.42 15.05 -3.96
C LEU A 177 11.16 14.79 -5.45
N LEU A 178 10.78 15.82 -6.20
CA LEU A 178 10.51 15.78 -7.63
C LEU A 178 11.67 16.30 -8.49
N ASP A 179 12.76 16.81 -7.88
CA ASP A 179 13.90 17.34 -8.62
C ASP A 179 14.50 16.27 -9.55
N ASN A 180 14.62 16.60 -10.84
CA ASN A 180 15.10 15.72 -11.91
C ASN A 180 14.26 14.45 -12.12
N LYS A 181 13.01 14.44 -11.65
CA LYS A 181 12.08 13.33 -11.85
C LYS A 181 10.94 13.74 -12.78
N THR A 182 10.25 12.74 -13.31
CA THR A 182 9.00 12.96 -14.03
C THR A 182 7.83 12.84 -13.06
N ALA A 183 6.84 13.73 -13.21
CA ALA A 183 5.63 13.77 -12.38
C ALA A 183 4.42 14.26 -13.17
N THR A 184 3.22 14.02 -12.64
CA THR A 184 1.95 14.61 -13.08
C THR A 184 1.23 15.29 -11.91
N THR A 185 0.15 16.01 -12.17
CA THR A 185 -0.74 16.60 -11.16
C THR A 185 -2.13 16.80 -11.76
N PHE A 186 -3.02 17.48 -11.03
CA PHE A 186 -4.33 17.88 -11.54
C PHE A 186 -4.21 18.68 -12.83
N HIS A 187 -5.09 18.42 -13.80
CA HIS A 187 -4.99 18.97 -15.15
C HIS A 187 -4.93 20.51 -15.16
N LEU A 188 -5.70 21.21 -14.30
CA LEU A 188 -5.64 22.69 -14.21
C LEU A 188 -4.38 23.21 -13.52
N SER A 189 -3.59 22.35 -12.88
CA SER A 189 -2.39 22.70 -12.14
C SER A 189 -1.08 22.27 -12.80
N ILE A 190 -1.15 21.63 -13.97
CA ILE A 190 0.04 21.21 -14.74
C ILE A 190 1.00 22.37 -14.98
N ASP A 191 0.49 23.48 -15.54
CA ASP A 191 1.34 24.63 -15.87
C ASP A 191 1.91 25.31 -14.64
N ASN A 192 1.15 25.33 -13.54
CA ASN A 192 1.63 25.86 -12.28
C ASN A 192 2.73 24.98 -11.69
N LEU A 193 2.60 23.65 -11.76
CA LEU A 193 3.64 22.73 -11.29
C LEU A 193 4.94 22.90 -12.10
N LYS A 194 4.83 23.01 -13.44
CA LYS A 194 5.96 23.30 -14.34
C LYS A 194 6.69 24.58 -13.96
N LYS A 195 5.93 25.66 -13.72
CA LYS A 195 6.48 26.97 -13.35
C LYS A 195 7.13 26.96 -11.97
N SER A 196 6.53 26.25 -11.00
CA SER A 196 7.02 26.20 -9.63
C SER A 196 8.26 25.32 -9.45
N PHE A 197 8.42 24.27 -10.25
CA PHE A 197 9.49 23.27 -10.09
C PHE A 197 10.20 23.00 -11.42
N SER A 198 11.08 23.90 -11.84
CA SER A 198 11.75 23.87 -13.15
C SER A 198 12.65 22.65 -13.39
N LYS A 199 13.06 21.94 -12.34
CA LYS A 199 13.83 20.69 -12.42
C LYS A 199 12.96 19.45 -12.60
N THR A 200 11.63 19.58 -12.48
CA THR A 200 10.69 18.47 -12.62
C THR A 200 10.20 18.39 -14.06
N THR A 201 10.28 17.20 -14.67
CA THR A 201 9.63 16.95 -15.96
C THR A 201 8.14 16.69 -15.72
N VAL A 202 7.27 17.65 -16.03
CA VAL A 202 5.83 17.48 -15.79
C VAL A 202 5.09 17.05 -17.06
N VAL A 203 4.41 15.92 -16.99
CA VAL A 203 3.55 15.38 -18.08
C VAL A 203 2.07 15.61 -17.77
N SER A 204 1.25 15.79 -18.81
CA SER A 204 -0.18 16.15 -18.68
C SER A 204 -1.15 15.04 -19.09
N ASP A 205 -0.65 14.01 -19.76
CA ASP A 205 -1.38 12.94 -20.44
C ASP A 205 -1.19 11.59 -19.73
N ALA A 206 -1.05 11.60 -18.41
CA ALA A 206 -0.89 10.40 -17.60
C ALA A 206 -1.82 10.44 -16.38
N ARG A 207 -2.57 9.34 -16.15
CA ARG A 207 -3.37 9.17 -14.93
C ARG A 207 -2.48 9.12 -13.70
N PHE A 208 -1.34 8.44 -13.80
CA PHE A 208 -0.29 8.47 -12.80
C PHE A 208 1.07 8.34 -13.47
N VAL A 209 2.10 8.78 -12.75
CA VAL A 209 3.51 8.62 -13.10
C VAL A 209 4.20 7.92 -11.94
N ASP A 210 4.88 6.81 -12.21
CA ASP A 210 5.76 6.12 -11.27
C ASP A 210 7.21 6.31 -11.72
N ASN A 211 8.02 6.99 -10.89
CA ASN A 211 9.44 7.22 -11.14
C ASN A 211 10.37 6.38 -10.23
N GLY A 212 9.86 5.26 -9.72
CA GLY A 212 10.60 4.33 -8.87
C GLY A 212 10.24 4.53 -7.40
N THR A 213 10.49 5.72 -6.85
CA THR A 213 10.25 6.03 -5.42
C THR A 213 9.13 7.04 -5.19
N VAL A 214 8.74 7.80 -6.20
CA VAL A 214 7.64 8.76 -6.11
C VAL A 214 6.58 8.43 -7.16
N ILE A 215 5.34 8.32 -6.70
CA ILE A 215 4.17 8.08 -7.51
C ILE A 215 3.29 9.32 -7.41
N THR A 216 3.14 10.02 -8.52
CA THR A 216 2.24 11.18 -8.60
C THR A 216 1.06 10.82 -9.48
N THR A 217 -0.14 11.22 -9.09
CA THR A 217 -1.36 10.95 -9.85
C THR A 217 -2.03 12.26 -10.26
N ALA A 218 -2.85 12.20 -11.30
CA ALA A 218 -3.65 13.31 -11.77
C ALA A 218 -4.78 13.64 -10.78
N GLY A 219 -5.90 14.19 -11.23
CA GLY A 219 -7.00 14.57 -10.35
C GLY A 219 -7.78 13.39 -9.79
N ILE A 220 -8.15 13.49 -8.51
CA ILE A 220 -9.34 12.86 -7.93
C ILE A 220 -9.37 11.34 -8.12
N SER A 221 -10.11 10.84 -9.12
CA SER A 221 -10.25 9.41 -9.38
C SER A 221 -8.95 8.74 -9.80
N ALA A 222 -8.00 9.50 -10.37
CA ALA A 222 -6.69 8.96 -10.74
C ALA A 222 -5.88 8.47 -9.54
N GLY A 223 -6.19 8.96 -8.34
CA GLY A 223 -5.61 8.46 -7.09
C GLY A 223 -5.89 6.98 -6.86
N ILE A 224 -7.09 6.50 -7.16
CA ILE A 224 -7.48 5.08 -7.00
C ILE A 224 -6.57 4.20 -7.86
N ASP A 225 -6.37 4.60 -9.12
CA ASP A 225 -5.54 3.83 -10.05
C ASP A 225 -4.06 3.83 -9.68
N GLY A 226 -3.54 4.97 -9.22
CA GLY A 226 -2.15 5.05 -8.73
C GLY A 226 -1.95 4.22 -7.47
N ALA A 227 -2.94 4.15 -6.59
CA ALA A 227 -2.91 3.29 -5.41
C ALA A 227 -2.95 1.81 -5.80
N LEU A 228 -3.81 1.40 -6.74
CA LEU A 228 -3.86 0.03 -7.25
C LEU A 228 -2.55 -0.38 -7.93
N HIS A 229 -1.95 0.53 -8.70
CA HIS A 229 -0.60 0.34 -9.25
C HIS A 229 0.45 0.12 -8.14
N LEU A 230 0.42 0.92 -7.08
CA LEU A 230 1.32 0.74 -5.93
C LEU A 230 1.10 -0.58 -5.21
N VAL A 231 -0.15 -1.01 -5.04
CA VAL A 231 -0.46 -2.34 -4.48
C VAL A 231 0.13 -3.43 -5.38
N ALA A 232 -0.06 -3.34 -6.69
CA ALA A 232 0.49 -4.32 -7.63
C ALA A 232 2.02 -4.36 -7.57
N LYS A 233 2.68 -3.20 -7.47
CA LYS A 233 4.13 -3.07 -7.36
C LYS A 233 4.69 -3.70 -6.07
N LEU A 234 3.97 -3.56 -4.95
CA LEU A 234 4.49 -3.94 -3.63
C LEU A 234 4.04 -5.31 -3.14
N LYS A 235 2.84 -5.74 -3.54
CA LYS A 235 2.22 -7.00 -3.10
C LYS A 235 1.89 -7.95 -4.26
N GLY A 236 2.19 -7.57 -5.49
CA GLY A 236 1.89 -8.33 -6.69
C GLY A 236 0.51 -8.00 -7.28
N GLU A 237 0.37 -8.25 -8.58
CA GLU A 237 -0.82 -7.90 -9.36
C GLU A 237 -2.11 -8.52 -8.82
N LYS A 238 -2.05 -9.77 -8.32
CA LYS A 238 -3.21 -10.44 -7.71
C LYS A 238 -3.79 -9.63 -6.55
N ALA A 239 -2.95 -9.08 -5.67
CA ALA A 239 -3.43 -8.30 -4.53
C ALA A 239 -4.18 -7.03 -4.95
N ALA A 240 -3.74 -6.40 -6.06
CA ALA A 240 -4.43 -5.24 -6.62
C ALA A 240 -5.75 -5.62 -7.29
N ILE A 241 -5.79 -6.75 -8.02
CA ILE A 241 -7.03 -7.29 -8.62
C ILE A 241 -8.04 -7.62 -7.52
N ASP A 242 -7.60 -8.30 -6.45
CA ASP A 242 -8.46 -8.65 -5.32
C ASP A 242 -9.01 -7.38 -4.65
N ALA A 243 -8.17 -6.38 -4.39
CA ALA A 243 -8.60 -5.10 -3.81
C ALA A 243 -9.62 -4.37 -4.71
N ALA A 244 -9.35 -4.28 -6.02
CA ALA A 244 -10.28 -3.69 -6.98
C ALA A 244 -11.61 -4.46 -7.03
N TYR A 245 -11.57 -5.79 -7.00
CA TYR A 245 -12.76 -6.64 -6.96
C TYR A 245 -13.61 -6.39 -5.72
N TYR A 246 -13.01 -6.33 -4.53
CA TYR A 246 -13.73 -6.04 -3.28
C TYR A 246 -14.34 -4.64 -3.24
N MET A 247 -13.69 -3.66 -3.89
CA MET A 247 -14.22 -2.32 -4.05
C MET A 247 -15.28 -2.20 -5.16
N GLU A 248 -15.54 -3.27 -5.89
CA GLU A 248 -16.33 -3.26 -7.13
C GLU A 248 -15.81 -2.23 -8.16
N TYR A 249 -14.50 -2.02 -8.18
CA TYR A 249 -13.81 -1.12 -9.11
C TYR A 249 -13.48 -1.84 -10.43
N ASP A 250 -14.54 -2.15 -11.17
CA ASP A 250 -14.60 -3.08 -12.31
C ASP A 250 -13.83 -2.65 -13.58
N LYS A 251 -13.51 -1.35 -13.72
CA LYS A 251 -12.86 -0.80 -14.93
C LYS A 251 -11.36 -0.50 -14.77
N TRP A 252 -10.72 -1.01 -13.72
CA TRP A 252 -9.29 -0.84 -13.55
C TRP A 252 -8.51 -1.51 -14.70
N THR A 253 -7.66 -0.74 -15.37
CA THR A 253 -6.73 -1.25 -16.38
C THR A 253 -5.30 -1.21 -15.82
N PRO A 254 -4.66 -2.37 -15.55
CA PRO A 254 -3.29 -2.40 -15.07
C PRO A 254 -2.33 -1.63 -15.99
N LYS A 255 -1.38 -0.91 -15.40
CA LYS A 255 -0.33 -0.15 -16.12
C LYS A 255 -0.85 0.94 -17.07
N GLN A 256 -2.04 1.48 -16.86
CA GLN A 256 -2.58 2.60 -17.65
C GLN A 256 -1.89 3.96 -17.42
N GLY A 257 -0.95 4.04 -16.47
CA GLY A 257 -0.13 5.23 -16.21
C GLY A 257 1.21 5.18 -16.93
N LEU A 258 2.01 6.24 -16.76
CA LEU A 258 3.39 6.30 -17.24
C LEU A 258 4.33 5.69 -16.21
N ILE A 259 4.89 4.52 -16.52
CA ILE A 259 5.84 3.82 -15.65
C ILE A 259 7.25 4.07 -16.20
N LEU A 260 8.11 4.67 -15.39
CA LEU A 260 9.50 4.92 -15.75
C LEU A 260 10.37 3.86 -15.08
N GLU A 261 11.03 3.04 -15.90
CA GLU A 261 12.04 2.12 -15.41
C GLU A 261 13.19 2.93 -14.79
N ALA A 262 13.65 2.52 -13.61
CA ALA A 262 14.89 3.04 -13.08
C ALA A 262 16.00 2.67 -14.07
N LYS A 263 16.72 3.66 -14.61
CA LYS A 263 17.96 3.35 -15.33
C LYS A 263 18.85 2.55 -14.38
N PRO A 264 19.43 1.42 -14.85
CA PRO A 264 20.32 0.59 -14.04
C PRO A 264 21.52 1.39 -13.51
#